data_AF-A0A2J0M5Q4-F1
#
_entry.id   AF-A0A2J0M5Q4-F1
#
_cell.length_a   1.000
_cell.length_b   1.000
_cell.length_c   1.000
_cell.angle_alpha   90.00
_cell.angle_beta   90.00
_cell.angle_gamma   90.00
#
_symmetry.space_group_name_H-M   'P 1'
#
loop_
_entity.id
_entity.type
_entity.pdbx_description
1 polymer ?
#
loop_
_entity_poly.entity_id
_entity_poly.type
_entity_poly.pdbx_seq_one_letter_code
_entity_poly.pdbx_strand_id
1 'polypeptide(L)'
;MLDKNELQAIKKCQSGNTESFGILYDKYIKKIYDFVYYKTMHKETAEDLVSDIFIKALDKINSFDAQKGSFNSWIYRIARNTVIDHYRTQKKDKNIDDVWDLSSNEDIAVDVDVRAQMEKVQEHFSKLKAEQR
;
A
#
# COMPACT_ATOMS: atom_id res chain seq x y z
N MET A 1 3.50 1.07 19.36
CA MET A 1 4.58 2.06 19.45
C MET A 1 5.01 2.43 18.04
N LEU A 2 5.07 3.72 17.69
CA LEU A 2 5.68 4.15 16.43
C LEU A 2 7.15 3.71 16.42
N ASP A 3 7.55 3.08 15.32
CA ASP A 3 8.92 2.66 15.10
C ASP A 3 9.84 3.89 15.10
N LYS A 4 10.80 3.94 16.03
CA LYS A 4 11.71 5.09 16.18
C LYS A 4 12.49 5.36 14.89
N ASN A 5 12.81 4.31 14.12
CA ASN A 5 13.54 4.44 12.86
C ASN A 5 12.67 5.07 11.78
N GLU A 6 11.38 4.73 11.72
CA GLU A 6 10.41 5.31 10.77
C GLU A 6 10.24 6.81 11.01
N LEU A 7 10.00 7.22 12.26
CA LEU A 7 9.80 8.63 12.58
C LEU A 7 11.07 9.45 12.33
N GLN A 8 12.24 8.87 12.59
CA GLN A 8 13.52 9.52 12.30
C GLN A 8 13.75 9.67 10.79
N ALA A 9 13.45 8.63 10.01
CA ALA A 9 13.55 8.67 8.55
C ALA A 9 12.65 9.76 7.97
N ILE A 10 11.38 9.82 8.41
CA ILE A 10 10.42 10.86 8.00
C ILE A 10 10.97 12.26 8.29
N LYS A 11 11.45 12.52 9.51
CA LYS A 11 12.00 13.83 9.87
C LYS A 11 13.20 14.22 9.02
N LYS A 12 14.10 13.29 8.72
CA LYS A 12 15.26 13.52 7.86
C LYS A 12 14.84 13.86 6.43
N CYS A 13 13.86 13.14 5.88
CA CYS A 13 13.29 13.45 4.56
C CYS A 13 12.66 14.84 4.55
N GLN A 14 11.92 15.20 5.59
CA GLN A 14 11.29 16.52 5.70
C GLN A 14 12.30 17.67 5.84
N SER A 15 13.50 17.37 6.36
CA SER A 15 14.62 18.33 6.39
C SER A 15 15.47 18.34 5.11
N GLY A 16 15.04 17.65 4.04
CA GLY A 16 15.72 17.64 2.73
C GLY A 16 16.69 16.48 2.51
N ASN A 17 16.86 15.56 3.47
CA ASN A 17 17.66 14.34 3.25
C ASN A 17 16.77 13.26 2.63
N THR A 18 16.68 13.27 1.30
CA THR A 18 15.87 12.33 0.53
C THR A 18 16.41 10.89 0.59
N GLU A 19 17.71 10.69 0.80
CA GLU A 19 18.33 9.36 0.95
C GLU A 19 17.71 8.55 2.10
N SER A 20 17.29 9.23 3.16
CA SER A 20 16.62 8.59 4.30
C SER A 20 15.27 7.94 3.95
N PHE A 21 14.72 8.26 2.77
CA PHE A 21 13.46 7.68 2.30
C PHE A 21 13.59 6.19 1.98
N GLY A 22 14.81 5.70 1.70
CA GLY A 22 15.06 4.27 1.48
C GLY A 22 14.58 3.38 2.63
N ILE A 23 14.69 3.87 3.88
CA ILE A 23 14.20 3.16 5.07
C ILE A 23 12.67 2.98 5.02
N LEU A 24 11.95 4.00 4.52
CA LEU A 24 10.51 3.94 4.35
C LEU A 24 10.15 3.06 3.16
N TYR A 25 10.91 3.14 2.06
CA TYR A 25 10.73 2.29 0.91
C TYR A 25 10.82 0.81 1.29
N ASP A 26 11.93 0.37 1.90
CA ASP A 26 12.17 -1.02 2.28
C ASP A 26 11.07 -1.57 3.21
N LYS A 27 10.56 -0.72 4.10
CA LYS A 27 9.51 -1.09 5.06
C LYS A 27 8.14 -1.28 4.40
N TYR A 28 7.83 -0.49 3.38
CA TYR A 28 6.47 -0.42 2.83
C TYR A 28 6.33 -1.05 1.43
N ILE A 29 7.43 -1.28 0.71
CA ILE A 29 7.41 -1.72 -0.70
C ILE A 29 6.58 -2.99 -0.90
N LYS A 30 6.81 -4.03 -0.09
CA LYS A 30 6.05 -5.29 -0.20
C LYS A 30 4.55 -5.08 0.04
N LYS A 31 4.19 -4.31 1.07
CA LYS A 31 2.79 -4.08 1.44
C LYS A 31 2.02 -3.30 0.38
N ILE A 32 2.68 -2.29 -0.20
CA ILE A 32 2.11 -1.47 -1.27
C ILE A 32 2.05 -2.26 -2.57
N TYR A 33 3.07 -3.05 -2.88
CA TYR A 33 3.05 -3.95 -4.03
C TYR A 33 1.90 -4.95 -3.95
N ASP A 34 1.77 -5.69 -2.84
CA ASP A 34 0.72 -6.69 -2.66
C ASP A 34 -0.69 -6.05 -2.80
N PHE A 35 -0.88 -4.86 -2.22
CA PHE A 35 -2.11 -4.10 -2.35
C PHE A 35 -2.42 -3.70 -3.80
N VAL A 36 -1.44 -3.09 -4.48
CA VAL A 36 -1.64 -2.63 -5.86
C VAL A 36 -1.84 -3.82 -6.80
N TYR A 37 -1.03 -4.87 -6.66
CA TYR A 37 -1.15 -6.09 -7.45
C TYR A 37 -2.52 -6.74 -7.28
N TYR A 38 -3.07 -6.80 -6.07
CA TYR A 38 -4.42 -7.34 -5.87
C TYR A 38 -5.50 -6.47 -6.55
N LYS A 39 -5.28 -5.16 -6.66
CA LYS A 39 -6.23 -4.27 -7.36
C LYS A 39 -6.07 -4.33 -8.87
N THR A 40 -4.88 -4.64 -9.39
CA THR A 40 -4.61 -4.67 -10.84
C THR A 40 -4.67 -6.04 -11.46
N MET A 41 -4.39 -7.09 -10.67
CA MET A 41 -4.13 -8.47 -11.12
C MET A 41 -3.16 -8.55 -12.31
N HIS A 42 -2.28 -7.56 -12.44
CA HIS A 42 -1.34 -7.42 -13.55
C HIS A 42 0.01 -6.95 -13.02
N LYS A 43 1.05 -7.77 -13.22
CA LYS A 43 2.38 -7.58 -12.63
C LYS A 43 3.02 -6.27 -13.08
N GLU A 44 3.16 -6.06 -14.38
CA GLU A 44 3.86 -4.88 -14.93
C GLU A 44 3.16 -3.59 -14.50
N THR A 45 1.82 -3.56 -14.58
CA THR A 45 1.03 -2.41 -14.13
C THR A 45 1.20 -2.17 -12.63
N ALA A 46 1.31 -3.22 -11.82
CA ALA A 46 1.56 -3.05 -10.39
C ALA A 46 2.95 -2.45 -10.13
N GLU A 47 3.98 -2.93 -10.82
CA GLU A 47 5.35 -2.42 -10.70
C GLU A 47 5.45 -0.93 -11.08
N ASP A 48 4.79 -0.53 -12.17
CA ASP A 48 4.72 0.86 -12.61
C ASP A 48 4.01 1.75 -11.59
N LEU A 49 2.81 1.35 -11.15
CA LEU A 49 2.03 2.14 -10.20
C LEU A 49 2.71 2.23 -8.84
N VAL A 50 3.35 1.16 -8.37
CA VAL A 50 4.12 1.17 -7.12
C VAL A 50 5.26 2.19 -7.21
N SER A 51 5.98 2.23 -8.33
CA SER A 51 7.04 3.22 -8.56
C SER A 51 6.49 4.64 -8.46
N ASP A 52 5.38 4.93 -9.15
CA ASP A 52 4.69 6.22 -9.09
C ASP A 52 4.24 6.60 -7.67
N ILE A 53 3.77 5.62 -6.89
CA ILE A 53 3.31 5.83 -5.52
C ILE A 53 4.46 6.28 -4.63
N PHE A 54 5.62 5.63 -4.72
CA PHE A 54 6.77 5.98 -3.91
C PHE A 54 7.39 7.31 -4.33
N ILE A 55 7.40 7.64 -5.63
CA ILE A 55 7.79 8.98 -6.11
C ILE A 55 6.84 10.04 -5.53
N LYS A 56 5.53 9.87 -5.66
CA LYS A 56 4.52 10.78 -5.09
C LYS A 56 4.63 10.89 -3.57
N ALA A 57 4.94 9.80 -2.89
CA ALA A 57 5.13 9.80 -1.43
C ALA A 57 6.40 10.57 -1.03
N LEU A 58 7.49 10.42 -1.77
CA LEU A 58 8.69 11.23 -1.53
C LEU A 58 8.42 12.72 -1.75
N ASP A 59 7.78 13.08 -2.88
CA ASP A 59 7.44 14.48 -3.21
C ASP A 59 6.53 15.12 -2.15
N LYS A 60 5.60 14.33 -1.59
CA LYS A 60 4.61 14.80 -0.62
C LYS A 60 5.02 14.59 0.84
N ILE A 61 6.24 14.11 1.12
CA ILE A 61 6.64 13.75 2.49
C ILE A 61 6.51 14.92 3.48
N ASN A 62 6.70 16.16 3.01
CA ASN A 62 6.51 17.38 3.80
C ASN A 62 5.06 17.65 4.23
N SER A 63 4.09 17.03 3.57
CA SER A 63 2.66 17.12 3.93
C SER A 63 2.22 16.09 4.96
N PHE A 64 3.07 15.08 5.24
CA PHE A 64 2.75 14.07 6.25
C PHE A 64 2.83 14.67 7.66
N ASP A 65 1.80 14.43 8.45
CA ASP A 65 1.67 14.87 9.83
C ASP A 65 1.32 13.69 10.73
N ALA A 66 2.27 13.30 11.59
CA ALA A 66 2.13 12.17 12.50
C ALA A 66 1.03 12.38 13.56
N GLN A 67 0.57 13.62 13.79
CA GLN A 67 -0.57 13.90 14.67
C GLN A 67 -1.92 13.58 14.01
N LYS A 68 -1.97 13.57 12.67
CA LYS A 68 -3.19 13.30 11.89
C LYS A 68 -3.37 11.84 11.52
N GLY A 69 -2.34 11.01 11.69
CA GLY A 69 -2.43 9.59 11.42
C GLY A 69 -1.07 8.91 11.25
N SER A 70 -1.11 7.59 11.03
CA SER A 70 0.09 6.81 10.78
C SER A 70 0.64 7.02 9.35
N PHE A 71 1.95 6.84 9.18
CA PHE A 71 2.56 6.86 7.84
C PHE A 71 1.96 5.77 6.94
N ASN A 72 1.66 4.60 7.52
CA ASN A 72 0.97 3.50 6.86
C ASN A 72 -0.36 3.97 6.22
N SER A 73 -1.26 4.54 7.00
CA SER A 73 -2.54 5.06 6.50
C SER A 73 -2.35 6.13 5.40
N TRP A 74 -1.33 6.97 5.55
CA TRP A 74 -1.02 8.04 4.60
C TRP A 74 -0.51 7.51 3.25
N ILE A 75 0.44 6.57 3.24
CA ILE A 75 0.97 6.00 1.99
C ILE A 75 -0.07 5.14 1.27
N TYR A 76 -0.93 4.42 1.99
CA TYR A 76 -2.05 3.69 1.38
C TYR A 76 -3.07 4.62 0.71
N ARG A 77 -3.29 5.82 1.26
CA ARG A 77 -4.13 6.84 0.59
C ARG A 77 -3.52 7.28 -0.73
N ILE A 78 -2.20 7.47 -0.79
CA ILE A 78 -1.49 7.78 -2.04
C ILE A 78 -1.61 6.62 -3.04
N ALA A 79 -1.42 5.38 -2.56
CA ALA A 79 -1.53 4.17 -3.36
C ALA A 79 -2.89 4.05 -4.03
N ARG A 80 -3.95 4.12 -3.23
CA ARG A 80 -5.33 4.05 -3.68
C ARG A 80 -5.67 5.12 -4.70
N ASN A 81 -5.32 6.38 -4.43
CA ASN A 81 -5.59 7.47 -5.37
C ASN A 81 -4.87 7.23 -6.70
N THR A 82 -3.64 6.73 -6.65
CA THR A 82 -2.87 6.41 -7.87
C THR A 82 -3.52 5.29 -8.68
N VAL A 83 -4.02 4.23 -8.02
CA VAL A 83 -4.76 3.15 -8.68
C VAL A 83 -6.07 3.67 -9.30
N ILE A 84 -6.83 4.51 -8.58
CA ILE A 84 -8.07 5.10 -9.10
C ILE A 84 -7.80 5.98 -10.32
N ASP A 85 -6.76 6.83 -10.25
CA ASP A 85 -6.37 7.70 -11.36
C ASP A 85 -5.97 6.88 -12.59
N HIS A 86 -5.24 5.78 -12.40
CA HIS A 86 -4.90 4.84 -13.47
C HIS A 86 -6.15 4.27 -14.15
N TYR A 87 -7.12 3.76 -13.38
CA TYR A 87 -8.34 3.23 -13.98
C TYR A 87 -9.23 4.31 -14.60
N ARG A 88 -9.28 5.51 -14.02
CA ARG A 88 -10.04 6.64 -14.57
C ARG A 88 -9.48 7.09 -15.92
N THR A 89 -8.17 7.06 -16.09
CA THR A 89 -7.52 7.43 -17.36
C THR A 89 -7.70 6.36 -18.44
N GLN A 90 -7.68 5.08 -18.07
CA GLN A 90 -7.96 3.95 -18.99
C GLN A 90 -9.45 3.85 -19.38
N LYS A 91 -10.38 4.16 -18.46
CA LYS A 91 -11.84 4.04 -18.68
C LYS A 91 -12.49 5.21 -19.41
N LYS A 92 -11.74 6.09 -20.07
CA LYS A 92 -12.35 7.17 -20.89
C LYS A 92 -13.32 6.66 -21.97
N ASP A 93 -13.40 5.34 -22.21
CA ASP A 93 -14.40 4.71 -23.10
C ASP A 93 -15.45 3.77 -22.46
N LYS A 94 -15.46 3.42 -21.15
CA LYS A 94 -16.52 2.54 -20.56
C LYS A 94 -16.83 2.79 -19.07
N ASN A 95 -18.12 2.62 -18.74
CA ASN A 95 -18.85 2.90 -17.48
C ASN A 95 -18.04 2.94 -16.16
N ILE A 96 -18.35 3.97 -15.37
CA ILE A 96 -17.68 4.41 -14.12
C ILE A 96 -17.99 3.47 -12.93
N ASP A 97 -19.02 2.64 -13.03
CA ASP A 97 -19.54 1.84 -11.91
C ASP A 97 -18.53 0.83 -11.34
N ASP A 98 -17.65 0.19 -12.13
CA ASP A 98 -16.68 -0.76 -11.54
C ASP A 98 -15.55 -0.08 -10.73
N VAL A 99 -15.39 1.25 -10.84
CA VAL A 99 -14.37 1.98 -10.05
C VAL A 99 -14.88 2.26 -8.63
N TRP A 100 -16.21 2.24 -8.41
CA TRP A 100 -16.80 2.50 -7.10
C TRP A 100 -16.46 1.44 -6.04
N ASP A 101 -16.06 0.23 -6.44
CA ASP A 101 -15.59 -0.80 -5.50
C ASP A 101 -14.12 -0.59 -5.05
N LEU A 102 -13.34 0.16 -5.83
CA LEU A 102 -12.05 0.71 -5.38
C LEU A 102 -12.25 1.97 -4.50
N SER A 103 -13.46 2.53 -4.60
CA SER A 103 -14.14 3.67 -3.98
C SER A 103 -14.45 3.66 -2.49
N SER A 104 -14.57 2.47 -1.91
CA SER A 104 -14.91 2.27 -0.49
C SER A 104 -13.70 2.57 0.40
N ASN A 105 -13.95 3.33 1.47
CA ASN A 105 -12.94 3.92 2.37
C ASN A 105 -12.72 3.05 3.63
N GLU A 106 -13.46 1.96 3.76
CA GLU A 106 -13.49 1.10 4.94
C GLU A 106 -12.47 -0.05 4.75
N ASP A 107 -11.49 -0.11 5.66
CA ASP A 107 -10.70 -1.30 5.98
C ASP A 107 -9.54 -1.74 5.07
N ILE A 108 -8.81 -0.86 4.37
CA ILE A 108 -7.66 -1.29 3.54
C ILE A 108 -6.45 -1.79 4.36
N ALA A 109 -6.10 -1.10 5.45
CA ALA A 109 -5.03 -1.55 6.34
C ALA A 109 -5.42 -2.80 7.13
N VAL A 110 -6.73 -3.03 7.29
CA VAL A 110 -7.29 -4.19 7.98
C VAL A 110 -7.36 -5.39 7.03
N ASP A 111 -7.81 -5.20 5.78
CA ASP A 111 -8.04 -6.30 4.82
C ASP A 111 -6.73 -6.95 4.33
N VAL A 112 -5.65 -6.17 4.14
CA VAL A 112 -4.34 -6.75 3.76
C VAL A 112 -3.74 -7.57 4.91
N ASP A 113 -3.84 -7.09 6.15
CA ASP A 113 -3.30 -7.79 7.33
C ASP A 113 -4.17 -9.00 7.73
N VAL A 114 -5.49 -8.87 7.65
CA VAL A 114 -6.45 -9.96 7.93
C VAL A 114 -6.34 -11.08 6.89
N ARG A 115 -6.14 -10.76 5.61
CA ARG A 115 -6.00 -11.79 4.55
C ARG A 115 -4.65 -12.49 4.57
N ALA A 116 -3.55 -11.78 4.83
CA ALA A 116 -2.25 -12.40 5.06
C ALA A 116 -2.24 -13.34 6.28
N GLN A 117 -3.08 -13.08 7.29
CA GLN A 117 -3.32 -13.99 8.41
C GLN A 117 -4.22 -15.18 8.02
N MET A 118 -5.27 -14.97 7.23
CA MET A 118 -6.13 -16.05 6.72
C MET A 118 -5.37 -17.05 5.84
N GLU A 119 -4.44 -16.59 4.99
CA GLU A 119 -3.62 -17.46 4.14
C GLU A 119 -2.75 -18.41 4.99
N LYS A 120 -2.14 -17.90 6.07
CA LYS A 120 -1.39 -18.70 7.04
C LYS A 120 -2.26 -19.70 7.80
N VAL A 121 -3.50 -19.33 8.12
CA VAL A 121 -4.46 -20.22 8.77
C VAL A 121 -4.86 -21.35 7.81
N GLN A 122 -5.13 -21.05 6.54
CA GLN A 122 -5.44 -22.07 5.54
C GLN A 122 -4.26 -23.02 5.30
N GLU A 123 -3.03 -22.51 5.27
CA GLU A 123 -1.83 -23.33 5.13
C GLU A 123 -1.67 -24.31 6.32
N HIS A 124 -1.90 -23.84 7.55
CA HIS A 124 -1.85 -24.70 8.75
C HIS A 124 -2.99 -25.72 8.79
N PHE A 125 -4.21 -25.33 8.42
CA PHE A 125 -5.33 -26.26 8.31
C PHE A 125 -5.10 -27.33 7.25
N SER A 126 -4.44 -26.98 6.15
CA SER A 126 -4.06 -27.92 5.10
C SER A 126 -3.02 -28.93 5.58
N LYS A 127 -2.06 -28.48 6.40
CA LYS A 127 -1.02 -29.33 7.02
C LYS A 127 -1.59 -30.28 8.09
N LEU A 128 -2.45 -29.77 8.98
CA LEU A 128 -3.10 -30.59 10.01
C LEU A 128 -4.01 -31.69 9.43
N LYS A 129 -4.69 -31.41 8.31
CA LYS A 129 -5.54 -32.40 7.63
C LYS A 129 -4.74 -33.46 6.87
N ALA A 130 -3.47 -33.20 6.57
CA ALA A 130 -2.54 -34.14 5.95
C ALA A 130 -1.82 -35.04 6.98
N GLU A 131 -1.63 -34.57 8.21
CA GLU A 131 -1.00 -35.34 9.31
C GLU A 131 -1.99 -36.28 10.04
N GLN A 132 -3.30 -36.10 9.85
CA GLN A 132 -4.34 -36.97 10.42
C GLN A 132 -4.89 -38.02 9.45
N ARG A 133 -4.15 -38.35 8.38
CA ARG A 133 -4.54 -39.37 7.40
C ARG A 133 -3.44 -40.41 7.22
#